data_AF-A0A6N7B3C4-F1
#
_entry.id   AF-A0A6N7B3C4-F1
#
_cell.length_a   1.000
_cell.length_b   1.000
_cell.length_c   1.000
_cell.angle_alpha   90.00
_cell.angle_beta   90.00
_cell.angle_gamma   90.00
#
_symmetry.space_group_name_H-M   'P 1'
#
loop_
_entity.id
_entity.type
_entity.pdbx_description
1 polymer ?
#
loop_
_entity_poly.entity_id
_entity_poly.type
_entity_poly.pdbx_seq_one_letter_code
_entity_poly.pdbx_strand_id
1 'polypeptide(L)'
;MDIREVLFREHYLFSRDDVLHSLELFIEPEKANEEPGCSVDVLRNRIKLCKKFYAAVKKCKLPVLTELWWYYEYDFLENRMELNLCQASDIEVENGQISTMTSTVEHTLITVECDYLTVEQYAAMLGIEPVTVRQWIRRGKLRHAKKTGRDWLIPNTEDKPGRGYTSVLYIVEDDARIDSDEFPLLAVSNRITIVQDQDKKSRFICYLNNDITKFHSELELTRSEVERLEHTIIESGKARIGGHIQYFPHVIRDTD
;
A
#
# COMPACT_ATOMS: atom_id res chain seq x y z
N MET A 1 -8.61 13.00 -32.91
CA MET A 1 -8.45 12.63 -31.49
C MET A 1 -6.98 12.76 -31.17
N ASP A 2 -6.60 13.48 -30.11
CA ASP A 2 -5.18 13.59 -29.67
C ASP A 2 -4.68 12.18 -29.35
N ILE A 3 -3.51 11.78 -29.86
CA ILE A 3 -2.93 10.44 -29.61
C ILE A 3 -2.79 10.16 -28.11
N ARG A 4 -2.52 11.19 -27.29
CA ARG A 4 -2.48 11.07 -25.84
C ARG A 4 -3.82 10.70 -25.26
N GLU A 5 -4.89 11.31 -25.77
CA GLU A 5 -6.25 11.01 -25.34
C GLU A 5 -6.65 9.58 -25.73
N VAL A 6 -6.31 9.14 -26.95
CA VAL A 6 -6.59 7.77 -27.40
C VAL A 6 -5.93 6.76 -26.45
N LEU A 7 -4.63 6.88 -26.26
CA LEU A 7 -3.86 5.97 -25.40
C LEU A 7 -4.37 6.02 -23.95
N PHE A 8 -4.65 7.21 -23.43
CA PHE A 8 -5.20 7.34 -22.07
C PHE A 8 -6.56 6.64 -21.94
N ARG A 9 -7.44 6.79 -22.92
CA ARG A 9 -8.76 6.12 -22.89
C ARG A 9 -8.70 4.61 -23.09
N GLU A 10 -7.62 4.09 -23.67
CA GLU A 10 -7.37 2.66 -23.82
C GLU A 10 -6.80 2.02 -22.55
N HIS A 11 -6.02 2.75 -21.75
CA HIS A 11 -5.24 2.19 -20.65
C HIS A 11 -5.82 2.40 -19.25
N TYR A 12 -6.77 3.32 -19.07
CA TYR A 12 -7.30 3.70 -17.75
C TYR A 12 -8.78 3.35 -17.57
N LEU A 13 -9.27 3.45 -16.33
CA LEU A 13 -10.63 3.05 -15.95
C LEU A 13 -11.55 4.28 -15.89
N PHE A 14 -12.66 4.27 -16.61
CA PHE A 14 -13.53 5.46 -16.74
C PHE A 14 -14.96 5.23 -16.25
N SER A 15 -15.31 3.99 -15.97
CA SER A 15 -16.63 3.58 -15.53
C SER A 15 -16.54 2.55 -14.42
N ARG A 16 -17.66 2.36 -13.72
CA ARG A 16 -17.79 1.25 -12.76
C ARG A 16 -17.49 -0.10 -13.40
N ASP A 17 -17.93 -0.31 -14.64
CA ASP A 17 -17.81 -1.59 -15.31
C ASP A 17 -16.34 -1.86 -15.72
N ASP A 18 -15.57 -0.82 -16.09
CA ASP A 18 -14.11 -0.93 -16.27
C ASP A 18 -13.42 -1.38 -14.97
N VAL A 19 -13.78 -0.76 -13.84
CA VAL A 19 -13.21 -1.09 -12.52
C VAL A 19 -13.54 -2.54 -12.14
N LEU A 20 -14.78 -2.97 -12.33
CA LEU A 20 -15.21 -4.34 -12.03
C LEU A 20 -14.49 -5.36 -12.90
N HIS A 21 -14.34 -5.08 -14.21
CA HIS A 21 -13.62 -5.96 -15.12
C HIS A 21 -12.12 -6.05 -14.75
N SER A 22 -11.51 -4.91 -14.46
CA SER A 22 -10.14 -4.81 -13.96
C SER A 22 -9.93 -5.64 -12.68
N LEU A 23 -10.86 -5.55 -11.72
CA LEU A 23 -10.82 -6.35 -10.48
C LEU A 23 -10.98 -7.86 -10.74
N GLU A 24 -11.77 -8.26 -11.72
CA GLU A 24 -11.91 -9.68 -12.08
C GLU A 24 -10.58 -10.24 -12.59
N LEU A 25 -9.92 -9.50 -13.50
CA LEU A 25 -8.58 -9.84 -14.01
C LEU A 25 -7.52 -9.87 -12.90
N PHE A 26 -7.65 -9.04 -11.87
CA PHE A 26 -6.77 -9.08 -10.69
C PHE A 26 -6.98 -10.34 -9.84
N ILE A 27 -8.25 -10.72 -9.63
CA ILE A 27 -8.62 -11.82 -8.70
C ILE A 27 -8.38 -13.20 -9.32
N GLU A 28 -8.45 -13.35 -10.64
CA GLU A 28 -8.33 -14.65 -11.31
C GLU A 28 -6.95 -15.31 -11.17
N PRO A 29 -5.82 -14.63 -11.45
CA PRO A 29 -4.48 -15.18 -11.27
C PRO A 29 -4.20 -15.58 -9.81
N GLU A 30 -4.66 -14.77 -8.85
CA GLU A 30 -4.51 -15.04 -7.41
C GLU A 30 -5.20 -16.34 -6.97
N LYS A 31 -6.23 -16.80 -7.69
CA LYS A 31 -6.88 -18.10 -7.42
C LYS A 31 -6.10 -19.28 -8.01
N ALA A 32 -5.37 -19.05 -9.10
CA ALA A 32 -4.66 -20.08 -9.85
C ALA A 32 -3.20 -20.26 -9.38
N ASN A 33 -2.62 -19.23 -8.77
CA ASN A 33 -1.26 -19.23 -8.28
C ASN A 33 -1.18 -19.81 -6.86
N GLU A 34 -0.59 -21.01 -6.74
CA GLU A 34 0.11 -21.43 -5.52
C GLU A 34 1.50 -20.77 -5.52
N GLU A 35 1.56 -19.43 -5.44
CA GLU A 35 2.84 -18.74 -5.44
C GLU A 35 3.71 -19.23 -4.27
N PRO A 36 4.94 -19.75 -4.53
CA PRO A 36 5.82 -20.26 -3.49
C PRO A 36 6.43 -19.09 -2.70
N GLY A 37 5.64 -18.52 -1.79
CA GLY A 37 6.06 -17.36 -0.99
C GLY A 37 5.01 -16.90 0.02
N CYS A 38 3.72 -17.07 -0.28
CA CYS A 38 2.61 -16.63 0.57
C CYS A 38 1.96 -17.80 1.32
N SER A 39 1.64 -17.59 2.60
CA SER A 39 0.86 -18.53 3.40
C SER A 39 -0.55 -18.70 2.80
N VAL A 40 -1.03 -19.94 2.66
CA VAL A 40 -2.33 -20.25 2.03
C VAL A 40 -3.50 -19.49 2.67
N ASP A 41 -3.52 -19.39 4.00
CA ASP A 41 -4.57 -18.66 4.72
C ASP A 41 -4.51 -17.14 4.46
N VAL A 42 -3.31 -16.58 4.31
CA VAL A 42 -3.11 -15.17 3.96
C VAL A 42 -3.61 -14.90 2.55
N LEU A 43 -3.24 -15.73 1.58
CA LEU A 43 -3.75 -15.64 0.20
C LEU A 43 -5.28 -15.70 0.16
N ARG A 44 -5.89 -16.63 0.91
CA ARG A 44 -7.35 -16.75 1.03
C ARG A 44 -7.97 -15.47 1.59
N ASN A 45 -7.34 -14.84 2.58
CA ASN A 45 -7.82 -13.59 3.18
C ASN A 45 -7.65 -12.40 2.23
N ARG A 46 -6.58 -12.33 1.44
CA ARG A 46 -6.39 -11.32 0.39
C ARG A 46 -7.50 -11.43 -0.66
N ILE A 47 -7.77 -12.63 -1.17
CA ILE A 47 -8.89 -12.88 -2.10
C ILE A 47 -10.23 -12.50 -1.48
N LYS A 48 -10.44 -12.78 -0.19
CA LYS A 48 -11.66 -12.38 0.54
C LYS A 48 -11.80 -10.86 0.58
N LEU A 49 -10.72 -10.12 0.81
CA LEU A 49 -10.70 -8.65 0.77
C LEU A 49 -11.06 -8.14 -0.64
N CYS A 50 -10.46 -8.68 -1.69
CA CYS A 50 -10.78 -8.31 -3.08
C CYS A 50 -12.25 -8.53 -3.41
N LYS A 51 -12.83 -9.67 -2.97
CA LYS A 51 -14.27 -9.95 -3.15
C LYS A 51 -15.16 -8.99 -2.38
N LYS A 52 -14.77 -8.59 -1.15
CA LYS A 52 -15.50 -7.55 -0.39
C LYS A 52 -15.46 -6.21 -1.13
N PHE A 53 -14.29 -5.82 -1.64
CA PHE A 53 -14.11 -4.59 -2.41
C PHE A 53 -14.92 -4.60 -3.72
N TYR A 54 -14.84 -5.67 -4.51
CA TYR A 54 -15.65 -5.87 -5.71
C TYR A 54 -17.15 -5.71 -5.41
N ALA A 55 -17.65 -6.32 -4.32
CA ALA A 55 -19.05 -6.19 -3.93
C ALA A 55 -19.43 -4.75 -3.53
N ALA A 56 -18.51 -3.98 -2.96
CA ALA A 56 -18.72 -2.57 -2.65
C ALA A 56 -18.80 -1.72 -3.93
N VAL A 57 -17.83 -1.89 -4.85
CA VAL A 57 -17.84 -1.22 -6.16
C VAL A 57 -19.10 -1.58 -6.96
N LYS A 58 -19.52 -2.84 -6.95
CA LYS A 58 -20.72 -3.27 -7.68
C LYS A 58 -22.01 -2.59 -7.19
N LYS A 59 -22.08 -2.24 -5.91
CA LYS A 59 -23.24 -1.57 -5.30
C LYS A 59 -23.23 -0.06 -5.49
N CYS A 60 -22.07 0.54 -5.74
CA CYS A 60 -21.96 1.99 -5.89
C CYS A 60 -22.45 2.45 -7.27
N LYS A 61 -22.78 3.74 -7.34
CA LYS A 61 -23.14 4.43 -8.59
C LYS A 61 -22.00 5.38 -8.92
N LEU A 62 -21.17 5.01 -9.88
CA LEU A 62 -20.11 5.87 -10.41
C LEU A 62 -20.56 6.46 -11.74
N PRO A 63 -20.38 7.78 -11.96
CA PRO A 63 -20.55 8.34 -13.29
C PRO A 63 -19.49 7.77 -14.24
N VAL A 64 -19.83 7.70 -15.52
CA VAL A 64 -18.83 7.53 -16.58
C VAL A 64 -18.06 8.85 -16.69
N LEU A 65 -16.74 8.79 -16.54
CA LEU A 65 -15.87 9.95 -16.62
C LEU A 65 -15.66 10.31 -18.10
N THR A 66 -16.19 11.46 -18.50
CA THR A 66 -16.04 11.99 -19.86
C THR A 66 -14.96 13.07 -19.96
N GLU A 67 -14.69 13.76 -18.86
CA GLU A 67 -13.66 14.79 -18.78
C GLU A 67 -12.27 14.20 -19.03
N LEU A 68 -11.43 14.97 -19.71
CA LEU A 68 -10.07 14.56 -20.02
C LEU A 68 -9.26 14.41 -18.74
N TRP A 69 -8.38 13.40 -18.73
CA TRP A 69 -7.39 13.15 -17.69
C TRP A 69 -7.96 12.76 -16.32
N TRP A 70 -9.27 12.62 -16.19
CA TRP A 70 -9.90 12.02 -15.03
C TRP A 70 -10.09 10.52 -15.24
N TYR A 71 -9.75 9.75 -14.21
CA TYR A 71 -9.88 8.30 -14.25
C TYR A 71 -10.08 7.72 -12.84
N TYR A 72 -10.60 6.50 -12.78
CA TYR A 72 -10.64 5.70 -11.56
C TYR A 72 -9.40 4.84 -11.44
N GLU A 73 -8.90 4.71 -10.23
CA GLU A 73 -7.81 3.80 -9.88
C GLU A 73 -8.19 3.05 -8.61
N TYR A 74 -7.63 1.86 -8.40
CA TYR A 74 -7.74 1.22 -7.10
C TYR A 74 -6.41 0.65 -6.63
N ASP A 75 -6.24 0.68 -5.32
CA ASP A 75 -5.02 0.23 -4.66
C ASP A 75 -5.30 -0.95 -3.74
N PHE A 76 -4.37 -1.91 -3.73
CA PHE A 76 -4.29 -2.93 -2.69
C PHE A 76 -3.17 -2.55 -1.71
N LEU A 77 -3.55 -2.04 -0.54
CA LEU A 77 -2.64 -1.52 0.49
C LEU A 77 -2.33 -2.55 1.59
N GLU A 78 -2.36 -3.83 1.24
CA GLU A 78 -2.27 -4.99 2.14
C GLU A 78 -3.37 -5.11 3.19
N ASN A 79 -3.63 -4.08 4.00
CA ASN A 79 -4.65 -4.08 5.05
C ASN A 79 -6.03 -3.55 4.60
N ARG A 80 -6.11 -2.95 3.41
CA ARG A 80 -7.34 -2.41 2.83
C ARG A 80 -7.22 -2.28 1.31
N MET A 81 -8.36 -2.05 0.68
CA MET A 81 -8.43 -1.61 -0.71
C MET A 81 -9.14 -0.27 -0.80
N GLU A 82 -8.67 0.57 -1.70
CA GLU A 82 -9.20 1.91 -1.94
C GLU A 82 -9.58 2.07 -3.41
N LEU A 83 -10.72 2.70 -3.68
CA LEU A 83 -11.08 3.21 -5.00
C LEU A 83 -10.85 4.71 -4.98
N ASN A 84 -10.04 5.21 -5.91
CA ASN A 84 -9.61 6.59 -6.00
C ASN A 84 -10.15 7.23 -7.30
N LEU A 85 -10.52 8.50 -7.21
CA LEU A 85 -10.67 9.39 -8.36
C LEU A 85 -9.34 10.13 -8.52
N CYS A 86 -8.72 9.96 -9.68
CA CYS A 86 -7.41 10.49 -9.98
C CYS A 86 -7.48 11.48 -11.14
N GLN A 87 -6.58 12.46 -11.11
CA GLN A 87 -6.32 13.36 -12.22
C GLN A 87 -4.89 13.16 -12.73
N ALA A 88 -4.78 13.02 -14.06
CA ALA A 88 -3.51 12.95 -14.76
C ALA A 88 -3.06 14.33 -15.28
N SER A 89 -1.76 14.58 -15.25
CA SER A 89 -1.10 15.73 -15.88
C SER A 89 0.23 15.31 -16.50
N ASP A 90 0.86 16.23 -17.24
CA ASP A 90 2.21 16.06 -17.80
C ASP A 90 2.38 14.75 -18.58
N ILE A 91 1.41 14.43 -19.43
CA ILE A 91 1.39 13.19 -20.21
C ILE A 91 2.32 13.32 -21.41
N GLU A 92 3.36 12.50 -21.43
CA GLU A 92 4.29 12.36 -22.54
C GLU A 92 4.07 11.03 -23.26
N VAL A 93 4.21 11.05 -24.59
CA VAL A 93 4.06 9.86 -25.44
C VAL A 93 5.33 9.68 -26.25
N GLU A 94 5.91 8.48 -26.15
CA GLU A 94 7.06 8.05 -26.94
C GLU A 94 6.74 6.70 -27.57
N ASN A 95 7.11 6.53 -28.85
CA ASN A 95 6.91 5.27 -29.58
C ASN A 95 5.45 4.72 -29.56
N GLY A 96 4.46 5.61 -29.48
CA GLY A 96 3.05 5.24 -29.46
C GLY A 96 2.55 4.69 -28.12
N GLN A 97 3.28 4.94 -27.03
CA GLN A 97 2.88 4.58 -25.66
C GLN A 97 3.05 5.80 -24.75
N ILE A 98 2.24 5.87 -23.69
CA ILE A 98 2.45 6.85 -22.63
C ILE A 98 3.77 6.50 -21.94
N SER A 99 4.78 7.36 -22.09
CA SER A 99 6.12 7.15 -21.51
C SER A 99 6.16 7.64 -20.07
N THR A 100 5.54 8.79 -19.79
CA THR A 100 5.46 9.38 -18.46
C THR A 100 4.09 10.05 -18.27
N MET A 101 3.66 10.09 -17.01
CA MET A 101 2.45 10.78 -16.58
C MET A 101 2.57 11.09 -15.10
N THR A 102 2.16 12.29 -14.71
CA THR A 102 1.91 12.63 -13.31
C THR A 102 0.48 12.21 -12.97
N SER A 103 0.30 11.44 -11.89
CA SER A 103 -1.02 11.12 -11.35
C SER A 103 -1.18 11.67 -9.94
N THR A 104 -2.31 12.31 -9.69
CA THR A 104 -2.70 12.81 -8.37
C THR A 104 -4.01 12.15 -7.95
N VAL A 105 -4.04 11.57 -6.74
CA VAL A 105 -5.27 11.13 -6.10
C VAL A 105 -6.01 12.36 -5.58
N GLU A 106 -7.14 12.67 -6.19
CA GLU A 106 -7.98 13.81 -5.78
C GLU A 106 -8.90 13.39 -4.63
N HIS A 107 -9.52 12.21 -4.73
CA HIS A 107 -10.43 11.70 -3.72
C HIS A 107 -10.39 10.17 -3.60
N THR A 108 -10.37 9.66 -2.36
CA THR A 108 -10.69 8.25 -2.07
C THR A 108 -12.21 8.09 -1.93
N LEU A 109 -12.81 7.37 -2.89
CA LEU A 109 -14.25 7.18 -3.04
C LEU A 109 -14.79 6.00 -2.21
N ILE A 110 -14.03 4.91 -2.13
CA ILE A 110 -14.41 3.69 -1.40
C ILE A 110 -13.19 3.19 -0.65
N THR A 111 -13.37 2.83 0.61
CA THR A 111 -12.37 2.11 1.40
C THR A 111 -12.99 0.83 1.95
N VAL A 112 -12.33 -0.30 1.76
CA VAL A 112 -12.73 -1.59 2.35
C VAL A 112 -11.55 -2.17 3.10
N GLU A 113 -11.70 -2.38 4.40
CA GLU A 113 -10.65 -2.95 5.26
C GLU A 113 -10.69 -4.49 5.30
N CYS A 114 -9.52 -5.07 5.55
CA CYS A 114 -9.37 -6.47 5.93
C CYS A 114 -9.97 -6.74 7.34
N ASP A 115 -10.03 -8.02 7.72
CA ASP A 115 -10.34 -8.36 9.10
C ASP A 115 -9.04 -8.30 9.93
N TYR A 116 -9.11 -7.75 11.14
CA TYR A 116 -7.97 -7.70 12.05
C TYR A 116 -8.03 -8.84 13.07
N LEU A 117 -6.87 -9.42 13.36
CA LEU A 117 -6.68 -10.52 14.29
C LEU A 117 -5.92 -10.06 15.52
N THR A 118 -6.28 -10.59 16.68
CA THR A 118 -5.42 -10.55 17.86
C THR A 118 -4.12 -11.33 17.59
N VAL A 119 -3.10 -11.10 18.41
CA VAL A 119 -1.83 -11.84 18.36
C VAL A 119 -2.07 -13.35 18.40
N GLU A 120 -2.96 -13.81 19.26
CA GLU A 120 -3.29 -15.22 19.44
C GLU A 120 -3.99 -15.81 18.20
N GLN A 121 -4.95 -15.08 17.62
CA GLN A 121 -5.62 -15.51 16.39
C GLN A 121 -4.68 -15.54 15.19
N TYR A 122 -3.81 -14.53 15.05
CA TYR A 122 -2.81 -14.48 13.98
C TYR A 122 -1.78 -15.61 14.11
N ALA A 123 -1.31 -15.88 15.32
CA ALA A 123 -0.41 -16.98 15.62
C ALA A 123 -1.04 -18.34 15.27
N ALA A 124 -2.30 -18.55 15.66
CA ALA A 124 -3.04 -19.76 15.33
C ALA A 124 -3.26 -19.92 13.81
N MET A 125 -3.58 -18.83 13.09
CA MET A 125 -3.75 -18.83 11.64
C MET A 125 -2.48 -19.30 10.91
N LEU A 126 -1.31 -18.91 11.40
CA LEU A 126 -0.02 -19.28 10.78
C LEU A 126 0.63 -20.54 11.39
N GLY A 127 0.01 -21.16 12.40
CA GLY A 127 0.57 -22.33 13.09
C GLY A 127 1.89 -22.04 13.83
N ILE A 128 2.03 -20.83 14.39
CA ILE A 128 3.23 -20.39 15.12
C ILE A 128 2.89 -19.99 16.57
N GLU A 129 3.92 -19.86 17.40
CA GLU A 129 3.75 -19.42 18.79
C GLU A 129 3.43 -17.92 18.91
N PRO A 130 2.48 -17.49 19.76
CA PRO A 130 2.17 -16.08 19.99
C PRO A 130 3.38 -15.24 20.43
N VAL A 131 4.35 -15.85 21.13
CA VAL A 131 5.59 -15.16 21.52
C VAL A 131 6.42 -14.72 20.31
N THR A 132 6.42 -15.51 19.24
CA THR A 132 7.12 -15.20 17.99
C THR A 132 6.49 -13.98 17.32
N VAL A 133 5.16 -13.91 17.29
CA VAL A 133 4.41 -12.77 16.75
C VAL A 133 4.70 -11.50 17.56
N ARG A 134 4.68 -11.57 18.90
CA ARG A 134 5.07 -10.44 19.77
C ARG A 134 6.50 -9.96 19.51
N GLN A 135 7.43 -10.88 19.25
CA GLN A 135 8.80 -10.52 18.88
C GLN A 135 8.88 -9.83 17.51
N TRP A 136 8.05 -10.21 16.54
CA TRP A 136 7.98 -9.53 15.25
C TRP A 136 7.44 -8.10 15.39
N ILE A 137 6.36 -7.92 16.14
CA ILE A 137 5.81 -6.60 16.45
C ILE A 137 6.88 -5.73 17.12
N ARG A 138 7.49 -6.21 18.20
CA ARG A 138 8.53 -5.47 18.94
C ARG A 138 9.71 -5.03 18.07
N ARG A 139 9.99 -5.78 16.99
CA ARG A 139 11.07 -5.49 16.04
C ARG A 139 10.61 -4.69 14.82
N GLY A 140 9.37 -4.20 14.81
CA GLY A 140 8.78 -3.44 13.70
C GLY A 140 8.61 -4.24 12.41
N LYS A 141 8.49 -5.57 12.49
CA LYS A 141 8.44 -6.44 11.30
C LYS A 141 7.05 -6.66 10.72
N LEU A 142 6.00 -6.48 11.53
CA LEU A 142 4.60 -6.51 11.08
C LEU A 142 4.16 -5.06 10.92
N ARG A 143 4.36 -4.52 9.72
CA ARG A 143 4.31 -3.09 9.44
C ARG A 143 2.89 -2.55 9.31
N HIS A 144 1.91 -3.44 9.09
CA HIS A 144 0.50 -3.08 9.06
C HIS A 144 -0.23 -3.38 10.37
N ALA A 145 0.49 -3.85 11.39
CA ALA A 145 -0.06 -4.02 12.73
C ALA A 145 -0.46 -2.65 13.32
N LYS A 146 -1.55 -2.62 14.09
CA LYS A 146 -1.98 -1.41 14.81
C LYS A 146 -2.17 -1.71 16.28
N LYS A 147 -1.80 -0.75 17.11
CA LYS A 147 -2.00 -0.83 18.56
C LYS A 147 -3.36 -0.25 18.93
N THR A 148 -4.15 -1.01 19.68
CA THR A 148 -5.47 -0.60 20.20
C THR A 148 -5.48 -0.78 21.72
N GLY A 149 -5.28 0.31 22.45
CA GLY A 149 -5.12 0.26 23.90
C GLY A 149 -3.87 -0.54 24.29
N ARG A 150 -4.06 -1.71 24.92
CA ARG A 150 -2.97 -2.61 25.31
C ARG A 150 -2.68 -3.70 24.29
N ASP A 151 -3.59 -3.90 23.35
CA ASP A 151 -3.57 -5.03 22.43
C ASP A 151 -3.02 -4.62 21.07
N TRP A 152 -2.48 -5.60 20.36
CA TRP A 152 -2.03 -5.46 18.99
C TRP A 152 -2.98 -6.20 18.06
N LEU A 153 -3.36 -5.53 16.99
CA LEU A 153 -4.21 -6.04 15.94
C LEU A 153 -3.41 -6.15 14.65
N ILE A 154 -3.42 -7.32 14.03
CA ILE A 154 -2.66 -7.63 12.81
C ILE A 154 -3.66 -7.93 11.69
N PRO A 155 -3.52 -7.30 10.51
CA PRO A 155 -4.30 -7.66 9.32
C PRO A 155 -4.23 -9.16 9.03
N ASN A 156 -5.37 -9.78 8.74
CA ASN A 156 -5.39 -11.19 8.33
C ASN A 156 -4.79 -11.43 6.92
N THR A 157 -4.42 -10.36 6.22
CA THR A 157 -3.80 -10.31 4.89
C THR A 157 -2.29 -10.07 4.91
N GLU A 158 -1.71 -9.78 6.08
CA GLU A 158 -0.26 -9.68 6.28
C GLU A 158 0.32 -11.08 6.52
N ASP A 159 1.47 -11.38 5.91
CA ASP A 159 2.14 -12.68 6.06
C ASP A 159 3.29 -12.58 7.06
N LYS A 160 3.88 -13.74 7.40
CA LYS A 160 5.12 -13.82 8.17
C LYS A 160 6.21 -12.95 7.53
N PRO A 161 6.98 -12.20 8.34
CA PRO A 161 8.08 -11.40 7.82
C PRO A 161 9.11 -12.25 7.06
N GLY A 162 9.56 -11.74 5.92
CA GLY A 162 10.60 -12.37 5.11
C GLY A 162 11.98 -12.43 5.78
N ARG A 163 12.93 -13.09 5.12
CA ARG A 163 14.34 -13.08 5.52
C ARG A 163 15.01 -11.79 5.06
N GLY A 164 15.85 -11.23 5.91
CA GLY A 164 16.56 -9.99 5.61
C GLY A 164 15.75 -8.75 5.99
N TYR A 165 16.12 -7.62 5.40
CA TYR A 165 15.42 -6.34 5.53
C TYR A 165 14.89 -5.94 4.15
N THR A 166 13.65 -5.47 4.11
CA THR A 166 13.07 -4.88 2.91
C THR A 166 12.93 -3.39 3.14
N SER A 167 13.53 -2.58 2.26
CA SER A 167 13.38 -1.13 2.30
C SER A 167 11.91 -0.71 2.37
N VAL A 168 11.64 0.39 3.05
CA VAL A 168 10.27 0.82 3.32
C VAL A 168 10.16 2.33 3.22
N LEU A 169 9.02 2.78 2.72
CA LEU A 169 8.56 4.15 2.79
C LEU A 169 7.35 4.18 3.70
N TYR A 170 7.40 5.01 4.74
CA TYR A 170 6.24 5.39 5.53
C TYR A 170 5.77 6.78 5.10
N ILE A 171 4.46 6.94 4.93
CA ILE A 171 3.79 8.21 4.70
C ILE A 171 3.00 8.51 5.97
N VAL A 172 3.30 9.63 6.61
CA VAL A 172 2.56 10.11 7.78
C VAL A 172 1.30 10.82 7.26
N GLU A 173 0.14 10.48 7.83
CA GLU A 173 -1.15 11.05 7.39
C GLU A 173 -1.15 12.58 7.54
N ASP A 174 -1.87 13.26 6.65
CA ASP A 174 -2.00 14.73 6.69
C ASP A 174 -2.59 15.14 8.06
N ASP A 175 -1.94 16.08 8.74
CA ASP A 175 -2.18 16.52 10.13
C ASP A 175 -1.75 15.57 11.26
N ALA A 176 -1.23 14.39 10.95
CA ALA A 176 -0.67 13.50 11.96
C ALA A 176 0.77 13.86 12.31
N ARG A 177 1.11 13.71 13.59
CA ARG A 177 2.46 13.96 14.12
C ARG A 177 2.91 12.80 14.99
N ILE A 178 4.07 12.22 14.70
CA ILE A 178 4.64 11.12 15.49
C ILE A 178 5.62 11.71 16.51
N ASP A 179 5.23 11.71 17.78
CA ASP A 179 6.08 12.17 18.87
C ASP A 179 6.97 11.03 19.39
N SER A 180 8.27 11.30 19.49
CA SER A 180 9.25 10.35 20.03
C SER A 180 10.43 11.12 20.60
N ASP A 181 10.79 10.82 21.85
CA ASP A 181 12.00 11.39 22.47
C ASP A 181 13.28 10.84 21.84
N GLU A 182 13.25 9.58 21.40
CA GLU A 182 14.40 8.93 20.71
C GLU A 182 14.53 9.41 19.27
N PHE A 183 13.41 9.66 18.58
CA PHE A 183 13.37 10.05 17.17
C PHE A 183 12.56 11.34 16.94
N PRO A 184 13.01 12.50 17.46
CA PRO A 184 12.23 13.73 17.45
C PRO A 184 11.93 14.29 16.05
N LEU A 185 12.74 13.94 15.05
CA LEU A 185 12.51 14.38 13.67
C LEU A 185 11.29 13.71 13.00
N LEU A 186 10.75 12.64 13.59
CA LEU A 186 9.47 12.08 13.16
C LEU A 186 8.32 13.10 13.27
N ALA A 187 8.42 14.04 14.22
CA ALA A 187 7.37 15.03 14.47
C ALA A 187 7.21 16.06 13.33
N VAL A 188 8.21 16.19 12.47
CA VAL A 188 8.25 17.17 11.38
C VAL A 188 8.31 16.53 9.99
N SER A 189 8.32 15.20 9.92
CA SER A 189 8.46 14.44 8.67
C SER A 189 7.11 13.91 8.21
N ASN A 190 6.80 14.04 6.92
CA ASN A 190 5.63 13.39 6.30
C ASN A 190 6.00 12.17 5.44
N ARG A 191 7.28 11.98 5.14
CA ARG A 191 7.80 10.82 4.41
C ARG A 191 9.08 10.31 5.07
N ILE A 192 9.09 9.02 5.40
CA ILE A 192 10.19 8.38 6.11
C ILE A 192 10.62 7.16 5.29
N THR A 193 11.80 7.20 4.70
CA THR A 193 12.33 6.11 3.88
C THR A 193 13.49 5.44 4.60
N ILE A 194 13.42 4.14 4.82
CA ILE A 194 14.50 3.37 5.42
C ILE A 194 15.06 2.40 4.39
N VAL A 195 16.36 2.49 4.12
CA VAL A 195 17.06 1.61 3.19
C VAL A 195 18.22 0.91 3.89
N GLN A 196 18.44 -0.36 3.55
CA GLN A 196 19.62 -1.10 3.96
C GLN A 196 20.73 -0.91 2.92
N ASP A 197 21.93 -0.57 3.40
CA ASP A 197 23.13 -0.50 2.57
C ASP A 197 23.46 -1.90 2.00
N GLN A 198 23.60 -1.98 0.68
CA GLN A 198 23.80 -3.26 -0.02
C GLN A 198 25.20 -3.83 0.19
N ASP A 199 26.21 -2.97 0.33
CA ASP A 199 27.60 -3.35 0.55
C ASP A 199 27.87 -3.63 2.03
N LYS A 200 27.25 -2.84 2.91
CA LYS A 200 27.38 -2.96 4.37
C LYS A 200 26.03 -3.23 5.02
N LYS A 201 25.58 -4.50 4.99
CA LYS A 201 24.28 -4.95 5.54
C LYS A 201 24.00 -4.62 7.01
N SER A 202 24.98 -4.18 7.79
CA SER A 202 24.77 -3.69 9.17
C SER A 202 24.36 -2.22 9.25
N ARG A 203 24.47 -1.49 8.15
CA ARG A 203 24.22 -0.05 8.02
C ARG A 203 22.89 0.20 7.33
N PHE A 204 22.14 1.13 7.90
CA PHE A 204 20.85 1.58 7.38
C PHE A 204 20.88 3.10 7.28
N ILE A 205 20.19 3.63 6.27
CA ILE A 205 20.01 5.06 6.09
C ILE A 205 18.52 5.33 6.17
N CYS A 206 18.14 6.22 7.08
CA CYS A 206 16.78 6.73 7.22
C CYS A 206 16.71 8.16 6.69
N TYR A 207 15.93 8.36 5.64
CA TYR A 207 15.62 9.68 5.10
C TYR A 207 14.31 10.19 5.70
N LEU A 208 14.34 11.38 6.26
CA LEU A 208 13.25 12.07 6.92
C LEU A 208 12.92 13.32 6.11
N ASN A 209 11.78 13.30 5.44
CA ASN A 209 11.38 14.33 4.49
C ASN A 209 10.05 14.96 4.88
N ASN A 210 9.89 16.23 4.54
CA ASN A 210 8.61 16.91 4.50
C ASN A 210 8.42 17.59 3.15
N ASP A 211 7.56 17.04 2.30
CA ASP A 211 7.34 17.55 0.95
C ASP A 211 6.69 18.94 0.92
N ILE A 212 5.97 19.31 2.00
CA ILE A 212 5.28 20.59 2.15
C ILE A 212 6.29 21.67 2.56
N THR A 213 7.04 21.42 3.63
CA THR A 213 8.00 22.40 4.17
C THR A 213 9.37 22.33 3.49
N LYS A 214 9.58 21.38 2.58
CA LYS A 214 10.87 21.05 1.95
C LYS A 214 11.96 20.68 2.96
N PHE A 215 11.57 20.17 4.13
CA PHE A 215 12.52 19.67 5.12
C PHE A 215 13.13 18.35 4.63
N HIS A 216 14.43 18.18 4.81
CA HIS A 216 15.17 16.97 4.47
C HIS A 216 16.25 16.73 5.53
N SER A 217 16.32 15.51 6.03
CA SER A 217 17.38 15.04 6.93
C SER A 217 17.66 13.56 6.68
N GLU A 218 18.87 13.13 7.00
CA GLU A 218 19.27 11.72 6.99
C GLU A 218 19.80 11.29 8.36
N LEU A 219 19.61 10.02 8.70
CA LEU A 219 20.18 9.37 9.88
C LEU A 219 20.80 8.04 9.47
N GLU A 220 22.05 7.82 9.88
CA GLU A 220 22.65 6.49 9.85
C GLU A 220 22.21 5.71 11.09
N LEU A 221 21.65 4.52 10.86
CA LEU A 221 21.10 3.67 11.92
C LEU A 221 21.73 2.27 11.86
N THR A 222 21.89 1.68 13.02
CA THR A 222 22.11 0.24 13.20
C THR A 222 20.79 -0.52 13.06
N ARG A 223 20.89 -1.84 12.90
CA ARG A 223 19.72 -2.72 12.89
C ARG A 223 18.80 -2.54 14.11
N SER A 224 19.38 -2.39 15.32
CA SER A 224 18.58 -2.29 16.54
C SER A 224 17.83 -0.96 16.63
N GLU A 225 18.41 0.12 16.09
CA GLU A 225 17.78 1.44 16.00
C GLU A 225 16.65 1.43 14.97
N VAL A 226 16.83 0.78 13.81
CA VAL A 226 15.74 0.58 12.85
C VAL A 226 14.58 -0.19 13.45
N GLU A 227 14.85 -1.28 14.18
CA GLU A 227 13.79 -2.06 14.85
C GLU A 227 12.99 -1.21 15.85
N ARG A 228 13.63 -0.28 16.59
CA ARG A 228 12.95 0.64 17.51
C ARG A 228 12.22 1.78 16.78
N LEU A 229 12.81 2.30 15.71
CA LEU A 229 12.21 3.33 14.86
C LEU A 229 10.93 2.81 14.20
N GLU A 230 10.98 1.65 13.53
CA GLU A 230 9.80 1.07 12.90
C GLU A 230 8.74 0.71 13.93
N HIS A 231 9.11 0.14 15.09
CA HIS A 231 8.16 -0.08 16.18
C HIS A 231 7.46 1.22 16.60
N THR A 232 8.21 2.32 16.76
CA THR A 232 7.65 3.64 17.14
C THR A 232 6.67 4.16 16.10
N ILE A 233 7.02 4.05 14.81
CA ILE A 233 6.16 4.48 13.70
C ILE A 233 4.87 3.65 13.68
N ILE A 234 4.98 2.32 13.73
CA ILE A 234 3.84 1.40 13.68
C ILE A 234 2.94 1.58 14.93
N GLU A 235 3.54 1.68 16.11
CA GLU A 235 2.83 1.90 17.38
C GLU A 235 2.02 3.20 17.39
N SER A 236 2.52 4.25 16.71
CA SER A 236 1.84 5.53 16.63
C SER A 236 0.47 5.44 15.94
N GLY A 237 0.30 4.48 15.02
CA GLY A 237 -0.90 4.37 14.18
C GLY A 237 -1.14 5.56 13.24
N LYS A 238 -0.13 6.42 13.04
CA LYS A 238 -0.21 7.69 12.30
C LYS A 238 0.46 7.67 10.93
N ALA A 239 1.03 6.53 10.54
CA ALA A 239 1.68 6.36 9.26
C ALA A 239 1.20 5.08 8.57
N ARG A 240 1.20 5.13 7.25
CA ARG A 240 0.95 4.00 6.36
C ARG A 240 2.19 3.69 5.53
N ILE A 241 2.26 2.49 4.97
CA ILE A 241 3.31 2.16 4.01
C ILE A 241 2.97 2.80 2.66
N GLY A 242 3.98 3.43 2.03
CA GLY A 242 3.84 4.13 0.74
C GLY A 242 4.00 3.24 -0.50
N GLY A 243 4.48 2.00 -0.34
CA GLY A 243 4.51 1.01 -1.42
C GLY A 243 3.13 0.40 -1.62
N HIS A 244 2.53 0.62 -2.78
CA HIS A 244 1.25 0.04 -3.18
C HIS A 244 1.44 -0.75 -4.47
N ILE A 245 0.71 -1.86 -4.61
CA ILE A 245 0.59 -2.53 -5.90
C ILE A 245 -0.48 -1.78 -6.67
N GLN A 246 -0.03 -0.92 -7.59
CA GLN A 246 -0.90 -0.28 -8.56
C GLN A 246 -1.23 -1.31 -9.64
N TYR A 247 -2.51 -1.71 -9.74
CA TYR A 247 -2.92 -2.68 -10.74
C TYR A 247 -3.55 -1.99 -11.94
N PHE A 248 -2.83 -2.04 -13.07
CA PHE A 248 -3.34 -1.65 -14.39
C PHE A 248 -3.49 -2.91 -15.24
N PRO A 249 -4.62 -3.63 -15.18
CA PRO A 249 -4.90 -4.55 -16.26
C PRO A 249 -5.30 -3.70 -17.47
N HIS A 250 -4.68 -3.96 -18.61
CA HIS A 250 -5.18 -3.47 -19.87
C HIS A 250 -6.64 -3.93 -20.03
N VAL A 251 -7.59 -3.02 -19.87
CA VAL A 251 -8.99 -3.29 -20.23
C VAL A 251 -9.01 -3.28 -21.75
N ILE A 252 -8.85 -4.45 -22.37
CA ILE A 252 -9.03 -4.59 -23.82
C ILE A 252 -10.50 -4.30 -24.09
N ARG A 253 -10.78 -3.10 -24.59
CA ARG A 253 -12.10 -2.75 -25.10
C ARG A 253 -12.17 -3.27 -26.52
N ASP A 254 -13.03 -4.25 -26.77
CA ASP A 254 -13.35 -4.67 -28.14
C ASP A 254 -13.89 -3.44 -28.88
N THR A 255 -13.11 -2.94 -29.84
CA THR A 255 -13.55 -1.89 -30.76
C THR A 255 -14.47 -2.53 -31.79
N ASP A 256 -15.78 -2.29 -31.66
CA ASP A 256 -16.74 -2.48 -32.76
C ASP A 256 -16.50 -1.47 -33.89
#